data_AF-A0A378MRW9-F1
#
_entry.id   AF-A0A378MRW9-F1
#
_cell.length_a   1.000
_cell.length_b   1.000
_cell.length_c   1.000
_cell.angle_alpha   90.00
_cell.angle_beta   90.00
_cell.angle_gamma   90.00
#
_symmetry.space_group_name_H-M   'P 1'
#
loop_
_entity.id
_entity.type
_entity.pdbx_description
1 polymer ?
#
loop_
_entity_poly.entity_id
_entity_poly.type
_entity_poly.pdbx_seq_one_letter_code
_entity_poly.pdbx_strand_id
1 'polypeptide(L)'
;MFKRTLIGLAVLGASVAQADVLTSIKPLGFIASAITEGVTETKVLLPVTASPHDYSLKPSDVTQLQSAQLVVWVGDGLEGFLEKSIEKLPREKVLTLEDVDAIDDIVDKASKKEDKDDDHDHKHEHKHEHKHEHKHEGHNHEGHNHDHHGHSHDEDWHIWLSSEASELAAEQIAARLSEQMPEHKAKIAENLAKFKANLTAKKAEIAKQLEPVKAKGYYTFHDAYGYFEREYGLNSLVHLPLTQLLPRVQKHLQQSRKTLRKTKHNVYLPSRNLRRK
;
A
#
# COMPACT_ATOMS: atom_id res chain seq x y z
N MET A 1 7.12 73.65 5.87
CA MET A 1 7.71 72.35 6.26
C MET A 1 6.58 71.36 6.54
N PHE A 2 6.18 70.54 5.56
CA PHE A 2 5.17 69.48 5.76
C PHE A 2 5.88 68.13 5.81
N LYS A 3 5.90 67.50 7.00
CA LYS A 3 6.38 66.12 7.16
C LYS A 3 5.26 65.18 6.70
N ARG A 4 5.45 64.51 5.56
CA ARG A 4 4.60 63.40 5.13
C ARG A 4 5.15 62.12 5.74
N THR A 5 4.46 61.61 6.76
CA THR A 5 4.73 60.29 7.32
C THR A 5 4.01 59.26 6.46
N LEU A 6 4.75 58.45 5.72
CA LEU A 6 4.25 57.29 4.99
C LEU A 6 4.11 56.12 5.97
N ILE A 7 2.88 55.69 6.22
CA ILE A 7 2.58 54.43 6.91
C ILE A 7 2.62 53.34 5.84
N GLY A 8 3.67 52.53 5.84
CA GLY A 8 3.77 51.33 5.02
C GLY A 8 2.89 50.23 5.59
N LEU A 9 1.85 49.83 4.85
CA LEU A 9 1.00 48.70 5.20
C LEU A 9 1.74 47.40 4.80
N ALA A 10 2.31 46.70 5.78
CA ALA A 10 2.90 45.39 5.55
C ALA A 10 1.77 44.37 5.34
N VAL A 11 1.60 43.92 4.10
CA VAL A 11 0.74 42.76 3.78
C VAL A 11 1.50 41.51 4.23
N LEU A 12 1.15 40.98 5.40
CA LEU A 12 1.50 39.61 5.75
C LEU A 12 0.68 38.68 4.86
N GLY A 13 1.31 38.21 3.78
CA GLY A 13 0.78 37.07 3.03
C GLY A 13 0.78 35.85 3.95
N ALA A 14 -0.40 35.35 4.31
CA ALA A 14 -0.51 34.04 4.91
C ALA A 14 -0.09 33.03 3.84
N SER A 15 1.10 32.46 3.99
CA SER A 15 1.50 31.27 3.23
C SER A 15 0.45 30.21 3.53
N VAL A 16 -0.39 29.90 2.54
CA VAL A 16 -1.17 28.68 2.56
C VAL A 16 -0.13 27.58 2.67
N ALA A 17 -0.07 26.89 3.82
CA ALA A 17 0.84 25.78 4.03
C ALA A 17 0.51 24.73 2.95
N GLN A 18 1.28 24.77 1.87
CA GLN A 18 1.32 23.76 0.84
C GLN A 18 1.90 22.52 1.52
N ALA A 19 1.31 21.35 1.30
CA ALA A 19 1.79 20.15 1.97
C ALA A 19 3.21 19.87 1.48
N ASP A 20 4.17 19.82 2.39
CA ASP A 20 5.52 19.44 1.98
C ASP A 20 5.56 17.94 1.74
N VAL A 21 4.91 17.14 2.58
CA VAL A 21 4.75 15.70 2.36
C VAL A 21 3.30 15.36 2.04
N LEU A 22 3.07 14.76 0.88
CA LEU A 22 1.77 14.26 0.44
C LEU A 22 1.83 12.74 0.32
N THR A 23 1.06 12.03 1.14
CA THR A 23 0.95 10.58 1.04
C THR A 23 -0.30 10.17 0.25
N SER A 24 -0.23 9.12 -0.55
CA SER A 24 -1.38 8.60 -1.31
C SER A 24 -2.54 8.21 -0.39
N ILE A 25 -2.26 7.38 0.61
CA ILE A 25 -3.25 6.78 1.51
C ILE A 25 -2.98 7.11 2.99
N LYS A 26 -4.02 6.96 3.81
CA LYS A 26 -3.95 7.32 5.23
C LYS A 26 -2.94 6.53 6.06
N PRO A 27 -2.76 5.21 5.87
CA PRO A 27 -1.73 4.47 6.60
C PRO A 27 -0.32 5.04 6.37
N LEU A 28 0.04 5.35 5.13
CA LEU A 28 1.30 6.05 4.82
C LEU A 28 1.34 7.43 5.49
N GLY A 29 0.22 8.15 5.51
CA GLY A 29 0.09 9.42 6.21
C GLY A 29 0.41 9.32 7.70
N PHE A 30 0.09 8.21 8.37
CA PHE A 30 0.47 8.00 9.77
C PHE A 30 1.98 7.82 9.94
N ILE A 31 2.62 7.07 9.05
CA ILE A 31 4.07 6.86 9.06
C ILE A 31 4.78 8.20 8.80
N ALA A 32 4.42 8.87 7.71
CA ALA A 32 4.97 10.18 7.35
C ALA A 32 4.77 11.22 8.47
N SER A 33 3.57 11.32 9.04
CA SER A 33 3.30 12.27 10.13
C SER A 33 4.18 12.05 11.36
N ALA A 34 4.53 10.80 11.67
CA ALA A 34 5.43 10.49 12.78
C ALA A 34 6.85 10.98 12.49
N ILE A 35 7.28 10.96 11.24
CA ILE A 35 8.61 11.45 10.81
C ILE A 35 8.64 12.97 10.68
N THR A 36 7.55 13.60 10.20
CA THR A 36 7.48 15.06 10.01
C THR A 36 7.09 15.84 11.26
N GLU A 37 6.85 15.19 12.40
CA GLU A 37 6.42 15.83 13.66
C GLU A 37 7.37 16.98 14.07
N GLY A 38 6.87 18.22 14.04
CA GLY A 38 7.65 19.42 14.36
C GLY A 38 8.67 19.85 13.30
N VAL A 39 8.65 19.22 12.11
CA VAL A 39 9.49 19.53 10.95
C VAL A 39 8.65 20.16 9.84
N THR A 40 7.61 19.45 9.38
CA THR A 40 6.71 19.93 8.34
C THR A 40 5.32 19.24 8.40
N GLU A 41 4.39 19.70 7.57
CA GLU A 41 3.04 19.16 7.45
C GLU A 41 2.98 17.94 6.52
N THR A 42 2.24 16.91 6.95
CA THR A 42 1.86 15.76 6.13
C THR A 42 0.38 15.86 5.76
N LYS A 43 0.04 15.70 4.48
CA LYS A 43 -1.35 15.55 4.01
C LYS A 43 -1.56 14.20 3.33
N VAL A 44 -2.82 13.78 3.28
CA VAL A 44 -3.24 12.53 2.64
C VAL A 44 -4.10 12.86 1.43
N LEU A 45 -3.76 12.29 0.28
CA LEU A 45 -4.47 12.50 -0.98
C LEU A 45 -5.86 11.85 -0.96
N LEU A 46 -5.92 10.55 -0.64
CA LEU A 46 -7.18 9.81 -0.69
C LEU A 46 -8.04 10.08 0.55
N PRO A 47 -9.32 10.45 0.38
CA PRO A 47 -10.23 10.55 1.50
C PRO A 47 -10.49 9.15 2.08
N VAL A 48 -10.79 9.09 3.38
CA VAL A 48 -11.07 7.82 4.09
C VAL A 48 -12.25 7.02 3.54
N THR A 49 -13.06 7.61 2.67
CA THR A 49 -14.22 6.99 2.01
C THR A 49 -13.88 6.33 0.68
N ALA A 50 -12.69 6.58 0.13
CA ALA A 50 -12.23 6.01 -1.14
C ALA A 50 -11.42 4.73 -0.90
N SER A 51 -11.45 3.81 -1.86
CA SER A 51 -10.52 2.67 -1.91
C SER A 51 -9.36 3.01 -2.85
N PRO A 52 -8.11 2.67 -2.51
CA PRO A 52 -6.97 2.88 -3.41
C PRO A 52 -7.07 2.05 -4.69
N HIS A 53 -7.78 0.92 -4.67
CA HIS A 53 -7.93 0.06 -5.85
C HIS A 53 -8.94 0.56 -6.90
N ASP A 54 -9.83 1.51 -6.56
CA ASP A 54 -10.92 1.95 -7.46
C ASP A 54 -11.03 3.48 -7.60
N TYR A 55 -10.07 4.23 -7.06
CA TYR A 55 -10.13 5.68 -7.06
C TYR A 55 -9.91 6.26 -8.46
N SER A 56 -10.57 7.40 -8.72
CA SER A 56 -10.39 8.18 -9.94
C SER A 56 -9.84 9.55 -9.59
N LEU A 57 -8.68 9.87 -10.16
CA LEU A 57 -7.93 11.07 -9.86
C LEU A 57 -8.67 12.33 -10.32
N LYS A 58 -8.83 13.31 -9.42
CA LYS A 58 -9.45 14.59 -9.74
C LYS A 58 -8.40 15.62 -10.18
N PRO A 59 -8.77 16.66 -10.92
CA PRO A 59 -7.85 17.76 -11.24
C PRO A 59 -7.20 18.40 -9.99
N SER A 60 -7.96 18.53 -8.90
CA SER A 60 -7.43 19.03 -7.62
C SER A 60 -6.36 18.13 -7.00
N ASP A 61 -6.42 16.84 -7.25
CA ASP A 61 -5.47 15.85 -6.73
C ASP A 61 -4.14 15.98 -7.50
N VAL A 62 -4.22 16.18 -8.82
CA VAL A 62 -3.06 16.48 -9.66
C VAL A 62 -2.35 17.77 -9.21
N THR A 63 -3.11 18.82 -8.91
CA THR A 63 -2.53 20.06 -8.38
C THR A 63 -1.81 19.81 -7.05
N GLN A 64 -2.39 19.00 -6.16
CA GLN A 64 -1.75 18.65 -4.89
C GLN A 64 -0.44 17.88 -5.12
N LEU A 65 -0.43 16.89 -6.01
CA LEU A 65 0.77 16.13 -6.38
C LEU A 65 1.90 17.02 -6.91
N GLN A 66 1.57 17.97 -7.80
CA GLN A 66 2.56 18.92 -8.34
C GLN A 66 3.11 19.88 -7.29
N SER A 67 2.26 20.25 -6.33
CA SER A 67 2.58 21.19 -5.28
C SER A 67 3.46 20.60 -4.17
N ALA A 68 3.41 19.28 -3.97
CA ALA A 68 4.16 18.63 -2.90
C ALA A 68 5.69 18.77 -3.08
N GLN A 69 6.41 18.81 -1.96
CA GLN A 69 7.87 18.71 -1.96
C GLN A 69 8.30 17.24 -2.03
N LEU A 70 7.56 16.36 -1.36
CA LEU A 70 7.70 14.91 -1.39
C LEU A 70 6.31 14.26 -1.51
N VAL A 71 6.15 13.41 -2.52
CA VAL A 71 5.02 12.49 -2.67
C VAL A 71 5.47 11.11 -2.24
N VAL A 72 4.70 10.47 -1.35
CA VAL A 72 4.94 9.10 -0.88
C VAL A 72 3.73 8.24 -1.24
N TRP A 73 3.97 7.15 -1.97
CA TRP A 73 2.93 6.21 -2.41
C TRP A 73 3.50 4.79 -2.37
N VAL A 74 2.64 3.76 -2.42
CA VAL A 74 3.13 2.39 -2.44
C VAL A 74 3.74 2.11 -3.80
N GLY A 75 2.95 2.28 -4.86
CA GLY A 75 3.38 2.03 -6.22
C GLY A 75 2.22 1.67 -7.13
N ASP A 76 2.53 1.18 -8.32
CA ASP A 76 1.51 0.81 -9.32
C ASP A 76 0.70 -0.40 -8.84
N GLY A 77 1.35 -1.32 -8.12
CA GLY A 77 0.71 -2.52 -7.56
C GLY A 77 -0.48 -2.24 -6.63
N LEU A 78 -0.61 -1.01 -6.10
CA LEU A 78 -1.75 -0.59 -5.28
C LEU A 78 -2.52 0.61 -5.85
N GLU A 79 -1.81 1.65 -6.28
CA GLU A 79 -2.39 2.95 -6.65
C GLU A 79 -2.13 3.31 -8.12
N GLY A 80 -2.25 2.36 -9.05
CA GLY A 80 -1.98 2.58 -10.48
C GLY A 80 -2.73 3.74 -11.15
N PHE A 81 -3.79 4.27 -10.54
CA PHE A 81 -4.40 5.53 -10.98
C PHE A 81 -3.47 6.76 -10.85
N LEU A 82 -2.37 6.66 -10.10
CA LEU A 82 -1.36 7.71 -9.90
C LEU A 82 -0.21 7.65 -10.91
N GLU A 83 0.06 6.49 -11.51
CA GLU A 83 1.25 6.21 -12.35
C GLU A 83 1.57 7.37 -13.30
N LYS A 84 0.65 7.68 -14.23
CA LYS A 84 0.82 8.75 -15.24
C LYS A 84 1.01 10.15 -14.67
N SER A 85 0.54 10.40 -13.44
CA SER A 85 0.72 11.68 -12.76
C SER A 85 2.08 11.73 -12.06
N ILE A 86 2.52 10.63 -11.47
CA ILE A 86 3.81 10.48 -10.80
C ILE A 86 4.96 10.55 -11.81
N GLU A 87 4.85 9.89 -12.97
CA GLU A 87 5.88 9.92 -14.04
C GLU A 87 6.22 11.33 -14.53
N LYS A 88 5.29 12.28 -14.36
CA LYS A 88 5.47 13.68 -14.76
C LYS A 88 6.16 14.53 -13.70
N LEU A 89 6.36 13.99 -12.49
CA LEU A 89 7.03 14.68 -11.40
C LEU A 89 8.54 14.40 -11.43
N PRO A 90 9.38 15.33 -10.94
CA PRO A 90 10.80 15.06 -10.72
C PRO A 90 10.98 13.88 -9.77
N ARG A 91 11.92 12.98 -10.08
CA ARG A 91 12.17 11.75 -9.29
C ARG A 91 12.55 12.06 -7.84
N GLU A 92 13.24 13.18 -7.61
CA GLU A 92 13.66 13.60 -6.28
C GLU A 92 12.47 13.88 -5.37
N LYS A 93 11.32 14.27 -5.94
CA LYS A 93 10.06 14.55 -5.24
C LYS A 93 9.20 13.31 -5.00
N VAL A 94 9.57 12.14 -5.52
CA VAL A 94 8.72 10.95 -5.45
C VAL A 94 9.46 9.85 -4.70
N LEU A 95 8.81 9.30 -3.69
CA LEU A 95 9.21 8.07 -3.02
C LEU A 95 8.16 6.99 -3.32
N THR A 96 8.51 6.09 -4.24
CA THR A 96 7.79 4.85 -4.53
C THR A 96 8.31 3.76 -3.59
N LEU A 97 7.45 3.14 -2.79
CA LEU A 97 7.87 2.10 -1.84
C LEU A 97 8.06 0.73 -2.50
N GLU A 98 7.37 0.48 -3.61
CA GLU A 98 7.57 -0.69 -4.48
C GLU A 98 9.00 -0.75 -5.04
N ASP A 99 9.64 0.40 -5.30
CA ASP A 99 11.03 0.47 -5.78
C ASP A 99 12.09 0.20 -4.68
N VAL A 100 11.67 -0.11 -3.44
CA VAL A 100 12.58 -0.40 -2.33
C VAL A 100 12.78 -1.90 -2.24
N ASP A 101 13.93 -2.41 -2.69
CA ASP A 101 14.26 -3.85 -2.75
C ASP A 101 13.86 -4.65 -1.49
N ALA A 102 14.12 -4.07 -0.30
CA ALA A 102 13.79 -4.73 0.96
C ALA A 102 12.27 -4.83 1.23
N ILE A 103 11.47 -3.88 0.73
CA ILE A 103 10.01 -3.92 0.79
C ILE A 103 9.48 -4.89 -0.27
N ASP A 104 10.01 -4.83 -1.49
CA ASP A 104 9.67 -5.77 -2.57
C ASP A 104 9.88 -7.22 -2.12
N ASP A 105 11.05 -7.54 -1.55
CA ASP A 105 11.36 -8.85 -0.94
C ASP A 105 10.32 -9.31 0.11
N ILE A 106 9.74 -8.37 0.87
CA ILE A 106 8.71 -8.67 1.88
C ILE A 106 7.38 -9.03 1.19
N VAL A 107 7.02 -8.30 0.13
CA VAL A 107 5.84 -8.55 -0.69
C VAL A 107 5.95 -9.88 -1.40
N ASP A 108 7.10 -10.14 -2.00
CA ASP A 108 7.39 -11.34 -2.76
C ASP A 108 7.28 -12.60 -1.88
N LYS A 109 7.78 -12.54 -0.64
CA LYS A 109 7.65 -13.61 0.36
C LYS A 109 6.22 -13.76 0.87
N ALA A 110 5.46 -12.66 0.94
CA ALA A 110 4.07 -12.69 1.39
C ALA A 110 3.12 -13.29 0.35
N SER A 111 3.41 -13.06 -0.93
CA SER A 111 2.59 -13.51 -2.07
C SER A 111 2.89 -14.92 -2.52
N LYS A 112 4.10 -15.42 -2.26
CA LYS A 112 4.41 -16.86 -2.30
C LYS A 112 3.70 -17.53 -1.13
N LYS A 113 2.42 -17.89 -1.32
CA LYS A 113 1.73 -18.80 -0.42
C LYS A 113 2.63 -20.01 -0.19
N GLU A 114 2.71 -20.48 1.05
CA GLU A 114 3.23 -21.82 1.32
C GLU A 114 2.35 -22.80 0.52
N ASP A 115 2.76 -23.11 -0.71
CA ASP A 115 2.33 -24.30 -1.43
C ASP A 115 2.84 -25.47 -0.59
N LYS A 116 2.03 -25.87 0.39
CA LYS A 116 2.07 -27.23 0.88
C LYS A 116 1.65 -28.08 -0.30
N ASP A 117 2.66 -28.60 -1.00
CA ASP A 117 2.66 -29.74 -1.91
C ASP A 117 1.31 -30.51 -1.91
N ASP A 118 0.37 -30.08 -2.74
CA ASP A 118 -0.55 -31.01 -3.39
C ASP A 118 0.09 -31.31 -4.75
N ASP A 119 1.01 -32.28 -4.69
CA ASP A 119 1.72 -32.88 -5.80
C ASP A 119 0.68 -33.56 -6.73
N HIS A 120 0.04 -32.77 -7.59
CA HIS A 120 -0.75 -33.27 -8.71
C HIS A 120 0.12 -33.28 -9.96
N ASP A 121 0.86 -34.38 -10.08
CA ASP A 121 1.57 -34.83 -11.27
C ASP A 121 0.61 -34.83 -12.48
N HIS A 122 0.61 -33.74 -13.24
CA HIS A 122 0.03 -33.67 -14.58
C HIS A 122 1.17 -33.66 -15.60
N LYS A 123 1.78 -34.83 -15.80
CA LYS A 123 2.51 -35.13 -17.03
C LYS A 123 1.61 -34.91 -18.25
N HIS A 124 1.80 -33.77 -18.90
CA HIS A 124 1.33 -33.50 -20.24
C HIS A 124 2.23 -34.21 -21.26
N GLU A 125 1.78 -35.34 -21.81
CA GLU A 125 2.30 -35.84 -23.09
C GLU A 125 1.51 -35.19 -24.23
N HIS A 126 2.04 -34.10 -24.80
CA HIS A 126 1.57 -33.57 -26.08
C HIS A 126 2.50 -34.03 -27.20
N LYS A 127 2.06 -35.02 -28.00
CA LYS A 127 2.57 -35.24 -29.35
C LYS A 127 1.70 -34.45 -30.34
N HIS A 128 2.25 -33.38 -30.89
CA HIS A 128 1.74 -32.77 -32.11
C HIS A 128 2.87 -32.72 -33.15
N GLU A 129 2.77 -33.60 -34.15
CA GLU A 129 3.47 -33.44 -35.42
C GLU A 129 2.60 -32.58 -36.34
N HIS A 130 3.07 -31.40 -36.71
CA HIS A 130 2.66 -30.76 -37.96
C HIS A 130 3.86 -30.06 -38.61
N LYS A 131 4.28 -30.61 -39.75
CA LYS A 131 5.14 -29.95 -40.74
C LYS A 131 4.35 -28.85 -41.44
N HIS A 132 4.86 -27.63 -41.44
CA HIS A 132 4.63 -26.69 -42.53
C HIS A 132 5.92 -25.91 -42.81
N GLU A 133 6.43 -26.08 -44.03
CA GLU A 133 7.43 -25.21 -44.64
C GLU A 133 6.73 -23.93 -45.10
N HIS A 134 7.21 -22.77 -44.66
CA HIS A 134 7.06 -21.53 -45.41
C HIS A 134 8.37 -20.74 -45.37
N LYS A 135 8.85 -20.47 -46.58
CA LYS A 135 10.03 -19.68 -46.89
C LYS A 135 9.56 -18.24 -47.12
N HIS A 136 9.94 -17.30 -46.27
CA HIS A 136 9.94 -15.88 -46.60
C HIS A 136 11.14 -15.16 -45.99
N GLU A 137 11.82 -14.43 -46.86
CA GLU A 137 12.99 -13.60 -46.61
C GLU A 137 12.60 -12.31 -45.87
N GLY A 138 13.47 -11.92 -44.94
CA GLY A 138 13.92 -10.54 -44.80
C GLY A 138 12.98 -9.54 -44.14
N HIS A 139 12.91 -9.54 -42.82
CA HIS A 139 12.78 -8.29 -42.07
C HIS A 139 13.66 -8.33 -40.82
N ASN A 140 14.69 -7.49 -40.85
CA ASN A 140 15.54 -7.15 -39.73
C ASN A 140 14.75 -6.21 -38.80
N HIS A 141 14.38 -6.66 -37.61
CA HIS A 141 14.00 -5.78 -36.52
C HIS A 141 14.68 -6.27 -35.24
N GLU A 142 15.41 -5.33 -34.66
CA GLU A 142 16.17 -5.41 -33.44
C GLU A 142 15.32 -5.98 -32.29
N GLY A 143 15.98 -6.83 -31.50
CA GLY A 143 15.42 -7.38 -30.28
C GLY A 143 15.14 -6.28 -29.28
N HIS A 144 13.88 -5.90 -29.17
CA HIS A 144 13.35 -5.38 -27.92
C HIS A 144 12.89 -6.56 -27.08
N ASN A 145 13.82 -7.06 -26.26
CA ASN A 145 13.49 -7.83 -25.09
C ASN A 145 12.81 -6.86 -24.12
N HIS A 146 11.51 -6.67 -24.29
CA HIS A 146 10.72 -6.08 -23.22
C HIS A 146 10.50 -7.19 -22.20
N ASP A 147 11.39 -7.24 -21.21
CA ASP A 147 11.09 -7.83 -19.91
C ASP A 147 9.97 -6.97 -19.30
N HIS A 148 8.75 -7.20 -19.79
CA HIS A 148 7.55 -6.78 -19.11
C HIS A 148 7.47 -7.69 -17.88
N HIS A 149 8.04 -7.24 -16.77
CA HIS A 149 7.57 -7.66 -15.45
C HIS A 149 6.09 -7.27 -15.41
N GLY A 150 5.24 -8.18 -15.86
CA GLY A 150 3.81 -8.07 -15.69
C GLY A 150 3.55 -8.21 -14.22
N HIS A 151 3.42 -7.09 -13.52
CA HIS A 151 2.96 -7.03 -12.14
C HIS A 151 1.61 -7.74 -12.12
N SER A 152 1.60 -8.97 -11.60
CA SER A 152 0.36 -9.70 -11.44
C SER A 152 -0.36 -9.04 -10.26
N HIS A 153 -1.67 -8.85 -10.36
CA HIS A 153 -2.50 -8.36 -9.25
C HIS A 153 -2.56 -9.33 -8.05
N ASP A 154 -1.66 -10.33 -7.98
CA ASP A 154 -1.58 -11.32 -6.90
C ASP A 154 -0.59 -10.88 -5.79
N GLU A 155 0.08 -9.74 -5.95
CA GLU A 155 0.99 -9.19 -4.95
C GLU A 155 0.25 -8.49 -3.79
N ASP A 156 0.59 -8.82 -2.54
CA ASP A 156 -0.02 -8.22 -1.36
C ASP A 156 0.67 -6.90 -1.00
N TRP A 157 0.24 -5.81 -1.65
CA TRP A 157 0.76 -4.46 -1.41
C TRP A 157 0.20 -3.77 -0.16
N HIS A 158 -0.50 -4.48 0.74
CA HIS A 158 -0.99 -3.93 2.02
C HIS A 158 0.14 -3.80 3.07
N ILE A 159 1.31 -3.34 2.64
CA ILE A 159 2.58 -3.33 3.38
C ILE A 159 2.53 -2.55 4.70
N TRP A 160 1.60 -1.61 4.86
CA TRP A 160 1.43 -0.88 6.13
C TRP A 160 0.90 -1.75 7.27
N LEU A 161 0.44 -2.98 6.97
CA LEU A 161 0.09 -3.98 7.97
C LEU A 161 1.26 -4.89 8.34
N SER A 162 2.39 -4.78 7.62
CA SER A 162 3.68 -5.32 8.03
C SER A 162 4.41 -4.28 8.87
N SER A 163 4.80 -4.65 10.09
CA SER A 163 5.60 -3.75 10.91
C SER A 163 7.00 -3.55 10.31
N GLU A 164 7.58 -4.58 9.70
CA GLU A 164 8.89 -4.51 9.06
C GLU A 164 8.87 -3.55 7.87
N ALA A 165 7.90 -3.70 6.96
CA ALA A 165 7.77 -2.79 5.82
C ALA A 165 7.39 -1.37 6.26
N SER A 166 6.60 -1.21 7.33
CA SER A 166 6.30 0.10 7.91
C SER A 166 7.53 0.80 8.49
N GLU A 167 8.44 0.03 9.11
CA GLU A 167 9.73 0.55 9.58
C GLU A 167 10.62 0.99 8.41
N LEU A 168 10.74 0.15 7.37
CA LEU A 168 11.49 0.49 6.15
C LEU A 168 10.92 1.74 5.47
N ALA A 169 9.60 1.84 5.33
CA ALA A 169 8.96 3.03 4.78
C ALA A 169 9.28 4.29 5.59
N ALA A 170 9.29 4.18 6.93
CA ALA A 170 9.67 5.29 7.82
C ALA A 170 11.13 5.72 7.63
N GLU A 171 12.05 4.77 7.46
CA GLU A 171 13.45 5.04 7.15
C GLU A 171 13.62 5.75 5.81
N GLN A 172 12.94 5.28 4.76
CA GLN A 172 13.00 5.89 3.43
C GLN A 172 12.46 7.31 3.41
N ILE A 173 11.35 7.56 4.12
CA ILE A 173 10.81 8.92 4.31
C ILE A 173 11.82 9.80 5.05
N ALA A 174 12.39 9.30 6.15
CA ALA A 174 13.37 10.04 6.95
C ALA A 174 14.64 10.36 6.16
N ALA A 175 15.14 9.42 5.35
CA ALA A 175 16.30 9.59 4.49
C ALA A 175 16.03 10.68 3.45
N ARG A 176 14.91 10.59 2.72
CA ARG A 176 14.56 11.55 1.68
C ARG A 176 14.36 12.97 2.24
N LEU A 177 13.66 13.08 3.37
CA LEU A 177 13.48 14.38 4.03
C LEU A 177 14.78 14.93 4.60
N SER A 178 15.67 14.08 5.09
CA SER A 178 16.99 14.51 5.56
C SER A 178 17.85 15.08 4.44
N GLU A 179 17.75 14.55 3.22
CA GLU A 179 18.41 15.08 2.03
C GLU A 179 17.81 16.43 1.60
N GLN A 180 16.47 16.52 1.59
CA GLN A 180 15.75 17.71 1.15
C GLN A 180 15.76 18.85 2.18
N MET A 181 15.87 18.53 3.47
CA MET A 181 15.82 19.47 4.61
C MET A 181 17.00 19.26 5.58
N PRO A 182 18.25 19.57 5.15
CA PRO A 182 19.45 19.29 5.95
C PRO A 182 19.45 19.92 7.35
N GLU A 183 18.81 21.08 7.51
CA GLU A 183 18.64 21.81 8.76
C GLU A 183 17.77 21.07 9.78
N HIS A 184 16.90 20.15 9.34
CA HIS A 184 16.01 19.36 10.18
C HIS A 184 16.49 17.93 10.43
N LYS A 185 17.64 17.52 9.87
CA LYS A 185 18.19 16.14 10.00
C LYS A 185 18.17 15.58 11.41
N ALA A 186 18.60 16.36 12.40
CA ALA A 186 18.64 15.91 13.79
C ALA A 186 17.24 15.60 14.33
N LYS A 187 16.24 16.42 13.99
CA LYS A 187 14.85 16.22 14.42
C LYS A 187 14.21 15.03 13.71
N ILE A 188 14.46 14.88 12.41
CA ILE A 188 13.99 13.74 11.62
C ILE A 188 14.56 12.43 12.18
N ALA A 189 15.85 12.39 12.52
CA ALA A 189 16.48 11.21 13.13
C ALA A 189 15.89 10.87 14.52
N GLU A 190 15.62 11.88 15.36
CA GLU A 190 14.94 11.71 16.64
C GLU A 190 13.53 11.12 16.44
N ASN A 191 12.77 11.65 15.48
CA ASN A 191 11.42 11.20 15.16
C ASN A 191 11.42 9.75 14.65
N LEU A 192 12.37 9.38 13.79
CA LEU A 192 12.53 8.00 13.32
C LEU A 192 12.83 7.05 14.48
N ALA A 193 13.76 7.40 15.38
CA ALA A 193 14.07 6.58 16.55
C ALA A 193 12.84 6.40 17.45
N LYS A 194 12.07 7.47 17.68
CA LYS A 194 10.81 7.43 18.43
C LYS A 194 9.77 6.55 17.75
N PHE A 195 9.63 6.63 16.43
CA PHE A 195 8.73 5.79 15.65
C PHE A 195 9.07 4.30 15.82
N LYS A 196 10.34 3.91 15.63
CA LYS A 196 10.80 2.52 15.80
C LYS A 196 10.56 1.97 17.20
N ALA A 197 10.86 2.77 18.23
CA ALA A 197 10.60 2.40 19.62
C ALA A 197 9.10 2.20 19.88
N ASN A 198 8.26 3.11 19.39
CA ASN A 198 6.80 3.01 19.53
C ASN A 198 6.23 1.81 18.77
N LEU A 199 6.73 1.54 17.56
CA LEU A 199 6.33 0.38 16.76
C LEU A 199 6.66 -0.91 17.51
N THR A 200 7.88 -1.05 18.01
CA THR A 200 8.31 -2.22 18.82
C THR A 200 7.42 -2.40 20.06
N ALA A 201 7.16 -1.33 20.81
CA ALA A 201 6.30 -1.39 21.98
C ALA A 201 4.86 -1.78 21.62
N LYS A 202 4.31 -1.21 20.53
CA LYS A 202 2.95 -1.48 20.08
C LYS A 202 2.79 -2.91 19.58
N LYS A 203 3.77 -3.46 18.88
CA LYS A 203 3.79 -4.89 18.49
C LYS A 203 3.65 -5.80 19.71
N ALA A 204 4.46 -5.56 20.75
CA ALA A 204 4.40 -6.35 21.98
C ALA A 204 3.05 -6.20 22.71
N GLU A 205 2.46 -5.01 22.69
CA GLU A 205 1.13 -4.76 23.25
C GLU A 205 0.03 -5.51 22.48
N ILE A 206 0.02 -5.41 21.15
CA ILE A 206 -0.96 -6.07 20.29
C ILE A 206 -0.85 -7.58 20.42
N ALA A 207 0.37 -8.14 20.45
CA ALA A 207 0.57 -9.57 20.66
C ALA A 207 -0.13 -10.06 21.94
N LYS A 208 0.04 -9.34 23.06
CA LYS A 208 -0.65 -9.65 24.33
C LYS A 208 -2.17 -9.54 24.23
N GLN A 209 -2.68 -8.52 23.53
CA GLN A 209 -4.12 -8.33 23.34
C GLN A 209 -4.75 -9.46 22.50
N LEU A 210 -4.00 -10.01 21.55
CA LEU A 210 -4.48 -11.02 20.61
C LEU A 210 -4.31 -12.46 21.12
N GLU A 211 -3.44 -12.72 22.11
CA GLU A 211 -3.25 -14.06 22.71
C GLU A 211 -4.57 -14.83 22.98
N PRO A 212 -5.61 -14.23 23.60
CA PRO A 212 -6.84 -14.96 23.93
C PRO A 212 -7.69 -15.37 22.72
N VAL A 213 -7.37 -14.86 21.52
CA VAL A 213 -8.17 -15.04 20.31
C VAL A 213 -7.40 -15.64 19.14
N LYS A 214 -6.09 -15.90 19.26
CA LYS A 214 -5.26 -16.44 18.17
C LYS A 214 -5.87 -17.65 17.46
N ALA A 215 -6.39 -18.61 18.22
CA ALA A 215 -6.99 -19.83 17.68
C ALA A 215 -8.42 -19.65 17.13
N LYS A 216 -9.08 -18.50 17.41
CA LYS A 216 -10.45 -18.26 16.97
C LYS A 216 -10.47 -17.90 15.50
N GLY A 217 -11.19 -18.71 14.74
CA GLY A 217 -11.39 -18.47 13.33
C GLY A 217 -12.26 -17.24 13.04
N TYR A 218 -11.88 -16.44 12.03
CA TYR A 218 -12.72 -15.35 11.53
C TYR A 218 -12.68 -15.26 10.00
N TYR A 219 -13.59 -14.45 9.46
CA TYR A 219 -13.69 -14.18 8.03
C TYR A 219 -13.64 -12.67 7.77
N THR A 220 -13.00 -12.29 6.66
CA THR A 220 -12.90 -10.93 6.17
C THR A 220 -13.53 -10.80 4.77
N PHE A 221 -13.91 -9.58 4.43
CA PHE A 221 -14.46 -9.24 3.10
C PHE A 221 -13.43 -8.71 2.12
N HIS A 222 -12.23 -8.38 2.60
CA HIS A 222 -11.09 -7.89 1.83
C HIS A 222 -9.85 -8.63 2.32
N ASP A 223 -9.09 -9.22 1.40
CA ASP A 223 -7.87 -9.97 1.71
C ASP A 223 -6.70 -8.99 1.75
N ALA A 224 -6.52 -8.35 2.90
CA ALA A 224 -5.49 -7.34 3.11
C ALA A 224 -4.67 -7.56 4.38
N TYR A 225 -5.09 -8.51 5.21
CA TYR A 225 -4.60 -8.60 6.58
C TYR A 225 -3.43 -9.59 6.70
N GLY A 226 -2.99 -10.23 5.62
CA GLY A 226 -2.02 -11.32 5.62
C GLY A 226 -0.76 -11.04 6.44
N TYR A 227 -0.17 -9.84 6.31
CA TYR A 227 0.98 -9.43 7.13
C TYR A 227 0.69 -9.42 8.62
N PHE A 228 -0.40 -8.77 9.02
CA PHE A 228 -0.83 -8.68 10.42
C PHE A 228 -1.18 -10.06 10.96
N GLU A 229 -1.82 -10.90 10.15
CA GLU A 229 -2.20 -12.26 10.51
C GLU A 229 -1.00 -13.15 10.78
N ARG A 230 0.02 -13.10 9.90
CA ARG A 230 1.28 -13.82 10.09
C ARG A 230 2.05 -13.32 11.31
N GLU A 231 2.14 -12.00 11.50
CA GLU A 231 2.87 -11.41 12.64
C GLU A 231 2.29 -11.84 13.99
N TYR A 232 0.98 -11.96 14.10
CA TYR A 232 0.30 -12.30 15.35
C TYR A 232 -0.23 -13.74 15.42
N GLY A 233 0.02 -14.58 14.41
CA GLY A 233 -0.40 -15.98 14.37
C GLY A 233 -1.93 -16.15 14.44
N LEU A 234 -2.66 -15.31 13.70
CA LEU A 234 -4.12 -15.32 13.68
C LEU A 234 -4.69 -16.38 12.73
N ASN A 235 -5.83 -16.96 13.10
CA ASN A 235 -6.51 -17.99 12.32
C ASN A 235 -7.56 -17.40 11.36
N SER A 236 -7.13 -16.89 10.21
CA SER A 236 -8.04 -16.44 9.15
C SER A 236 -8.60 -17.64 8.38
N LEU A 237 -9.93 -17.79 8.34
CA LEU A 237 -10.54 -19.03 7.85
C LEU A 237 -10.81 -19.03 6.34
N VAL A 238 -11.30 -17.93 5.76
CA VAL A 238 -11.53 -17.72 4.31
C VAL A 238 -11.77 -16.22 4.06
N HIS A 239 -11.28 -15.71 2.93
CA HIS A 239 -11.68 -14.41 2.36
C HIS A 239 -12.89 -14.56 1.41
N LEU A 240 -13.95 -13.77 1.59
CA LEU A 240 -15.14 -13.77 0.72
C LEU A 240 -15.30 -12.42 0.01
N PRO A 241 -14.87 -12.27 -1.26
CA PRO A 241 -15.04 -11.03 -2.00
C PRO A 241 -16.52 -10.77 -2.31
N LEU A 242 -16.97 -9.54 -2.03
CA LEU A 242 -18.38 -9.12 -2.15
C LEU A 242 -19.00 -9.32 -3.53
N THR A 243 -18.19 -9.30 -4.59
CA THR A 243 -18.63 -9.49 -5.98
C THR A 243 -19.16 -10.90 -6.27
N GLN A 244 -18.85 -11.90 -5.43
CA GLN A 244 -19.41 -13.25 -5.55
C GLN A 244 -20.72 -13.47 -4.76
N LEU A 245 -21.36 -12.40 -4.28
CA LEU A 245 -22.58 -12.49 -3.44
C LEU A 245 -23.91 -12.73 -4.18
N LEU A 246 -23.91 -13.16 -5.45
CA LEU A 246 -25.11 -13.66 -6.15
C LEU A 246 -24.76 -14.85 -7.07
N PRO A 247 -25.71 -15.65 -7.54
CA PRO A 247 -26.46 -16.76 -6.91
C PRO A 247 -25.64 -17.92 -6.28
N ARG A 248 -24.31 -17.89 -6.34
CA ARG A 248 -23.43 -18.95 -5.74
C ARG A 248 -23.51 -19.03 -4.22
N VAL A 249 -23.97 -17.93 -3.61
CA VAL A 249 -24.34 -17.76 -2.19
C VAL A 249 -25.23 -18.88 -1.69
N GLN A 250 -26.21 -19.41 -2.41
CA GLN A 250 -27.07 -20.46 -1.83
C GLN A 250 -26.34 -21.79 -1.55
N LYS A 251 -25.41 -22.21 -2.43
CA LYS A 251 -24.63 -23.45 -2.21
C LYS A 251 -23.48 -23.23 -1.22
N HIS A 252 -22.72 -22.14 -1.36
CA HIS A 252 -21.62 -21.84 -0.44
C HIS A 252 -22.12 -21.40 0.95
N LEU A 253 -23.25 -20.69 1.09
CA LEU A 253 -23.87 -20.52 2.41
C LEU A 253 -24.43 -21.81 2.97
N GLN A 254 -24.81 -22.82 2.18
CA GLN A 254 -25.22 -24.10 2.76
C GLN A 254 -24.02 -24.94 3.21
N GLN A 255 -22.91 -24.92 2.48
CA GLN A 255 -21.65 -25.52 2.92
C GLN A 255 -21.05 -24.77 4.11
N SER A 256 -20.95 -23.44 4.04
CA SER A 256 -20.49 -22.62 5.16
C SER A 256 -21.45 -22.70 6.34
N ARG A 257 -22.79 -22.73 6.17
CA ARG A 257 -23.73 -22.99 7.29
C ARG A 257 -23.58 -24.38 7.89
N LYS A 258 -23.24 -25.41 7.10
CA LYS A 258 -22.91 -26.76 7.62
C LYS A 258 -21.60 -26.76 8.41
N THR A 259 -20.58 -26.02 7.96
CA THR A 259 -19.31 -25.84 8.68
C THR A 259 -19.50 -24.96 9.93
N LEU A 260 -20.24 -23.85 9.82
CA LEU A 260 -20.59 -22.90 10.88
C LEU A 260 -21.50 -23.51 11.96
N ARG A 261 -22.36 -24.48 11.63
CA ARG A 261 -23.11 -25.26 12.64
C ARG A 261 -22.21 -26.19 13.45
N LYS A 262 -21.03 -26.56 12.94
CA LYS A 262 -20.02 -27.33 13.68
C LYS A 262 -19.07 -26.45 14.50
N THR A 263 -18.85 -25.18 14.11
CA THR A 263 -17.97 -24.23 14.82
C THR A 263 -18.76 -23.06 15.42
N LYS A 264 -19.34 -23.24 16.61
CA LYS A 264 -20.12 -22.22 17.36
C LYS A 264 -19.36 -20.94 17.77
N HIS A 265 -18.12 -20.71 17.32
CA HIS A 265 -17.21 -19.70 17.90
C HIS A 265 -16.53 -18.75 16.89
N ASN A 266 -16.93 -18.74 15.60
CA ASN A 266 -16.28 -17.91 14.58
C ASN A 266 -16.89 -16.50 14.47
N VAL A 267 -16.07 -15.49 14.19
CA VAL A 267 -16.45 -14.06 14.15
C VAL A 267 -16.37 -13.49 12.73
N TYR A 268 -17.18 -12.48 12.42
CA TYR A 268 -17.26 -11.83 11.12
C TYR A 268 -16.84 -10.37 11.19
N LEU A 269 -15.88 -9.94 10.36
CA LEU A 269 -15.29 -8.60 10.43
C LEU A 269 -15.52 -7.80 9.13
N PRO A 270 -16.54 -6.92 9.08
CA PRO A 270 -16.78 -6.02 7.95
C PRO A 270 -15.81 -4.83 7.93
N SER A 271 -15.27 -4.48 6.75
CA SER A 271 -14.64 -3.18 6.53
C SER A 271 -15.70 -2.07 6.57
N ARG A 272 -15.40 -0.93 7.23
CA ARG A 272 -16.35 0.18 7.46
C ARG A 272 -17.00 0.78 6.20
N ASN A 273 -16.42 0.56 5.02
CA ASN A 273 -16.96 1.04 3.74
C ASN A 273 -18.14 0.20 3.21
N LEU A 274 -18.55 -0.84 3.92
CA LEU A 274 -19.77 -1.58 3.65
C LEU A 274 -21.01 -0.72 4.00
N ARG A 275 -21.52 0.01 3.00
CA ARG A 275 -22.90 0.52 3.06
C ARG A 275 -23.82 -0.67 3.24
N ARG A 276 -24.49 -0.75 4.39
CA ARG A 276 -25.73 -1.52 4.53
C ARG A 276 -26.71 -0.92 3.51
N LYS A 277 -26.87 -1.57 2.36
CA LYS A 277 -28.05 -1.39 1.52
C LYS A 277 -29.13 -2.34 2.03
#